data_AF-A0A7N0UU56-F1
#
_entry.id   AF-A0A7N0UU56-F1
#
_cell.length_a   1.000
_cell.length_b   1.000
_cell.length_c   1.000
_cell.angle_alpha   90.00
_cell.angle_beta   90.00
_cell.angle_gamma   90.00
#
_symmetry.space_group_name_H-M   'P 1'
#
loop_
_entity.id
_entity.type
_entity.pdbx_description
1 polymer ?
#
loop_
_entity_poly.entity_id
_entity_poly.type
_entity_poly.pdbx_seq_one_letter_code
_entity_poly.pdbx_strand_id
1 'polypeptide(L)'
;MVRFTNKDIIAEIISASIAGDLVLASAYAHELPRYGLETGLTNYAAAYCTGLLLARRVLQKLELDGEYEGNVEATGEWKLF
;
A
#
# COMPACT_ATOMS: atom_id res chain seq x y z
N MET A 1 -0.10 -2.57 9.00
CA MET A 1 0.87 -3.65 9.27
C MET A 1 1.76 -3.79 8.05
N VAL A 2 3.09 -3.74 8.20
CA VAL A 2 4.03 -3.89 7.07
C VAL A 2 5.04 -4.97 7.42
N ARG A 3 5.19 -5.99 6.57
CA ARG A 3 6.17 -7.08 6.71
C ARG A 3 7.07 -7.12 5.50
N PHE A 4 8.37 -7.05 5.77
CA PHE A 4 9.41 -7.31 4.79
C PHE A 4 9.83 -8.76 4.91
N THR A 5 9.83 -9.48 3.79
CA THR A 5 10.38 -10.82 3.66
C THR A 5 11.54 -10.79 2.68
N ASN A 6 12.30 -11.89 2.58
CA ASN A 6 13.47 -11.96 1.70
C ASN A 6 13.14 -11.70 0.21
N LYS A 7 11.90 -11.89 -0.21
CA LYS A 7 11.48 -11.79 -1.63
C LYS A 7 10.22 -10.97 -1.87
N ASP A 8 9.59 -10.44 -0.82
CA ASP A 8 8.31 -9.76 -0.93
C ASP A 8 8.11 -8.73 0.18
N ILE A 9 7.30 -7.71 -0.12
CA ILE A 9 6.83 -6.72 0.84
C ILE A 9 5.32 -6.86 0.94
N ILE A 10 4.84 -7.03 2.15
CA ILE A 10 3.42 -7.21 2.45
C ILE A 10 2.95 -6.01 3.25
N ALA A 11 1.95 -5.29 2.75
CA ALA A 11 1.34 -4.15 3.43
C ALA A 11 -0.16 -4.41 3.62
N GLU A 12 -0.65 -4.26 4.85
CA GLU A 12 -2.02 -4.60 5.22
C GLU A 12 -2.61 -3.54 6.17
N ILE A 13 -3.89 -3.21 5.99
CA ILE A 13 -4.66 -2.46 6.98
C ILE A 13 -5.47 -3.46 7.80
N ILE A 14 -5.22 -3.48 9.11
CA ILE A 14 -5.77 -4.46 10.03
C ILE A 14 -6.40 -3.72 11.21
N SER A 15 -7.59 -4.17 11.61
CA SER A 15 -8.28 -3.71 12.82
C SER A 15 -8.44 -4.86 13.80
N ALA A 16 -8.17 -4.62 15.08
CA ALA A 16 -8.28 -5.64 16.12
C ALA A 16 -9.74 -5.83 16.54
N SER A 17 -10.20 -7.09 16.64
CA SER A 17 -11.50 -7.45 17.20
C SER A 17 -11.36 -8.58 18.23
N ILE A 18 -12.36 -8.75 19.11
CA ILE A 18 -12.34 -9.80 20.15
C ILE A 18 -12.21 -11.20 19.54
N ALA A 19 -12.80 -11.42 18.35
CA ALA A 19 -12.74 -12.70 17.65
C ALA A 19 -11.44 -12.92 16.87
N GLY A 20 -10.59 -11.90 16.76
CA GLY A 20 -9.35 -11.92 15.98
C GLY A 20 -9.16 -10.65 15.13
N ASP A 21 -8.02 -10.57 14.46
CA ASP A 21 -7.68 -9.44 13.60
C ASP A 21 -8.43 -9.50 12.27
N LEU A 22 -9.04 -8.37 11.89
CA LEU A 22 -9.77 -8.21 10.64
C LEU A 22 -8.92 -7.44 9.63
N VAL A 23 -8.58 -8.09 8.52
CA VAL A 23 -7.84 -7.48 7.42
C VAL A 23 -8.81 -6.70 6.52
N LEU A 24 -8.69 -5.38 6.49
CA LEU A 24 -9.52 -4.52 5.64
C LEU A 24 -9.09 -4.60 4.18
N ALA A 25 -7.79 -4.52 3.93
CA ALA A 25 -7.17 -4.62 2.60
C ALA A 25 -5.70 -5.04 2.74
N SER A 26 -5.18 -5.67 1.69
CA SER A 26 -3.78 -6.08 1.56
C SER A 26 -3.20 -5.69 0.20
N ALA A 27 -1.89 -5.49 0.16
CA ALA A 27 -1.10 -5.27 -1.03
C ALA A 27 0.26 -5.97 -0.91
N TYR A 28 0.78 -6.43 -2.04
CA TYR A 28 1.97 -7.28 -2.12
C TYR A 28 2.94 -6.79 -3.19
N ALA A 29 4.24 -6.86 -2.96
CA ALA A 29 5.21 -6.40 -3.96
C ALA A 29 5.25 -7.31 -5.20
N HIS A 30 4.97 -8.59 -5.06
CA HIS A 30 4.87 -9.53 -6.19
C HIS A 30 3.73 -9.22 -7.19
N GLU A 31 2.82 -8.29 -6.87
CA GLU A 31 1.78 -7.84 -7.81
C GLU A 31 2.18 -6.58 -8.58
N LEU A 32 3.26 -5.90 -8.16
CA LEU A 32 3.79 -4.71 -8.83
C LEU A 32 4.25 -4.90 -10.29
N PRO A 33 4.69 -6.10 -10.73
CA PRO A 33 4.96 -6.34 -12.14
C PRO A 33 3.77 -6.04 -13.07
N ARG A 34 2.53 -6.15 -12.56
CA ARG A 34 1.32 -5.80 -13.34
C ARG A 34 1.20 -4.30 -13.64
N TYR A 35 1.90 -3.46 -12.87
CA TYR A 35 1.89 -2.00 -12.99
C TYR A 35 3.19 -1.46 -13.58
N GLY A 36 4.04 -2.31 -14.15
CA GLY A 36 5.28 -1.92 -14.83
C GLY A 36 6.56 -1.99 -14.00
N LEU A 37 6.49 -2.43 -12.73
CA LEU A 37 7.70 -2.68 -11.92
C LEU A 37 8.04 -4.17 -11.88
N GLU A 38 8.82 -4.63 -12.84
CA GLU A 38 9.10 -6.06 -13.03
C GLU A 38 10.20 -6.61 -12.12
N THR A 39 11.14 -5.78 -11.66
CA THR A 39 12.31 -6.20 -10.87
C THR A 39 12.49 -5.35 -9.63
N GLY A 40 13.29 -5.83 -8.67
CA GLY A 40 13.61 -5.06 -7.47
C GLY A 40 12.46 -4.94 -6.46
N LEU A 41 11.65 -5.99 -6.30
CA LEU A 41 10.42 -5.98 -5.51
C LEU A 41 10.60 -5.85 -3.98
N THR A 42 11.84 -5.79 -3.50
CA THR A 42 12.17 -5.67 -2.08
C THR A 42 12.93 -4.38 -1.74
N ASN A 43 13.10 -3.47 -2.70
CA ASN A 43 13.78 -2.21 -2.47
C ASN A 43 12.82 -1.15 -1.88
N TYR A 44 13.38 0.02 -1.55
CA TYR A 44 12.60 1.14 -1.00
C TYR A 44 11.51 1.64 -1.96
N ALA A 45 11.78 1.66 -3.27
CA ALA A 45 10.80 2.08 -4.28
C ALA A 45 9.59 1.13 -4.33
N ALA A 46 9.83 -0.18 -4.28
CA ALA A 46 8.78 -1.19 -4.20
C ALA A 46 7.97 -1.07 -2.89
N ALA A 47 8.61 -0.73 -1.77
CA ALA A 47 7.92 -0.44 -0.52
C ALA A 47 6.96 0.77 -0.66
N TYR A 48 7.40 1.83 -1.34
CA TYR A 48 6.55 2.99 -1.60
C TYR A 48 5.38 2.63 -2.54
N CYS A 49 5.66 1.94 -3.65
CA CYS A 49 4.63 1.51 -4.60
C CYS A 49 3.60 0.56 -3.95
N THR A 50 4.03 -0.39 -3.12
CA THR A 50 3.11 -1.28 -2.38
C THR A 50 2.24 -0.52 -1.39
N GLY A 51 2.80 0.45 -0.66
CA GLY A 51 2.06 1.32 0.24
C GLY A 51 1.02 2.18 -0.49
N LEU A 52 1.40 2.78 -1.62
CA LEU A 52 0.49 3.56 -2.47
C LEU A 52 -0.65 2.70 -3.02
N LEU A 53 -0.34 1.48 -3.48
CA LEU A 53 -1.33 0.54 -3.97
C LEU A 53 -2.33 0.14 -2.88
N LEU A 54 -1.85 -0.12 -1.65
CA LEU A 54 -2.71 -0.39 -0.51
C LEU A 54 -3.64 0.79 -0.20
N ALA A 55 -3.10 2.01 -0.17
CA ALA A 55 -3.87 3.22 0.12
C ALA A 55 -5.00 3.41 -0.91
N ARG A 56 -4.69 3.29 -2.21
CA ARG A 56 -5.69 3.39 -3.28
C ARG A 56 -6.78 2.33 -3.18
N ARG A 57 -6.41 1.08 -2.87
CA ARG A 57 -7.39 -0.01 -2.66
C ARG A 57 -8.33 0.27 -1.49
N VAL A 58 -7.80 0.79 -0.38
CA VAL A 58 -8.59 1.12 0.80
C VAL A 58 -9.54 2.28 0.51
N LEU A 59 -9.05 3.35 -0.13
CA LEU A 59 -9.87 4.50 -0.47
C LEU A 59 -11.00 4.15 -1.44
N GLN A 60 -10.73 3.35 -2.47
CA GLN A 60 -11.79 2.85 -3.37
C GLN A 60 -12.81 1.99 -2.62
N LYS A 61 -12.37 1.12 -1.70
CA LYS A 61 -13.26 0.28 -0.90
C LYS A 61 -14.15 1.10 0.05
N LEU A 62 -13.71 2.29 0.45
CA LEU A 62 -14.45 3.21 1.30
C LEU A 62 -15.18 4.31 0.51
N GLU A 63 -15.08 4.32 -0.82
CA GLU A 63 -15.66 5.34 -1.71
C GLU A 63 -15.17 6.77 -1.41
N LEU A 64 -13.92 6.89 -0.94
CA LEU A 64 -13.27 8.17 -0.57
C LEU A 64 -12.14 8.57 -1.52
N ASP A 65 -11.96 7.84 -2.62
CA ASP A 65 -10.88 8.05 -3.59
C ASP A 65 -10.98 9.36 -4.36
N GLY A 66 -12.19 9.89 -4.55
CA GLY A 66 -12.42 11.20 -5.18
C GLY A 66 -12.15 12.39 -4.26
N GLU A 67 -12.32 12.24 -2.95
CA GLU A 67 -12.09 13.32 -1.98
C GLU A 67 -10.62 13.37 -1.53
N TYR A 68 -10.00 12.20 -1.33
CA TYR A 68 -8.61 12.08 -0.89
C TYR A 68 -7.72 11.57 -2.03
N GLU A 69 -7.47 12.44 -3.01
CA GLU A 69 -6.55 12.14 -4.10
C GLU A 69 -5.08 12.08 -3.60
N GLY A 70 -4.72 12.87 -2.59
CA GLY A 70 -3.35 12.95 -2.08
C GLY A 70 -2.39 13.64 -3.07
N ASN A 71 -1.08 13.42 -2.91
CA ASN A 71 -0.08 14.06 -3.77
C ASN A 71 0.15 13.26 -5.06
N VAL A 72 -0.16 13.87 -6.22
CA VAL A 72 -0.01 13.25 -7.54
C VAL A 72 1.46 13.03 -7.89
N GLU A 73 2.33 13.96 -7.50
CA GLU A 73 3.78 13.88 -7.77
C GLU A 73 4.56 13.58 -6.48
N ALA A 74 5.48 12.62 -6.56
CA ALA A 74 6.30 12.23 -5.42
C ALA A 74 7.44 13.25 -5.17
N THR A 75 7.16 14.34 -4.45
CA THR A 75 8.15 15.39 -4.11
C THR A 75 9.00 15.06 -2.88
N GLY A 76 8.58 14.09 -2.06
CA GLY A 76 9.29 13.69 -0.83
C GLY A 76 9.16 14.67 0.34
N GLU A 77 8.40 15.75 0.17
CA GLU A 77 8.13 16.73 1.22
C GLU A 77 7.06 16.23 2.18
N TRP A 78 7.19 16.59 3.46
CA TRP A 78 6.13 16.38 4.43
C TRP A 78 4.92 17.23 4.10
N LYS A 79 3.76 16.59 3.93
CA LYS A 79 2.46 17.24 3.77
C LYS A 79 1.46 16.61 4.72
N LEU A 80 0.66 17.46 5.36
CA LEU A 80 -0.45 17.06 6.22
C LEU A 80 -1.68 16.63 5.42
N PHE A 81 -1.78 17.07 4.15
CA PHE A 81 -2.88 16.83 3.23
C PHE A 81 -2.35 16.73 1.79
#